data_AF-A0A9Q1C2P4-F1
#
_entry.id   AF-A0A9Q1C2P4-F1
#
_cell.length_a   1.000
_cell.length_b   1.000
_cell.length_c   1.000
_cell.angle_alpha   90.00
_cell.angle_beta   90.00
_cell.angle_gamma   90.00
#
_symmetry.space_group_name_H-M   'P 1'
#
loop_
_entity.id
_entity.type
_entity.pdbx_description
1 polymer ?
#
loop_
_entity_poly.entity_id
_entity_poly.type
_entity_poly.pdbx_seq_one_letter_code
_entity_poly.pdbx_strand_id
1 'polypeptide(L)'
;MDHASVVVNGFSEDSIDESKSRHKWPFSFWALLKVLCLFHHRTVVTERKCFLCHVKNISQNNHALENITSAKKYGIIDALKLAYESDGKKIGCGETESLLAKTCNDNECEVCKSEWWNLSRTPYIYTEEEIGVDRWNHRGSSVISIVVLVLLLGLWIWDMSYPFIKLWSSPGHTMELLTEIGLFLFVVSNVVVVLCSKLRSIFMEGCPFLFWASALNVRYIIKRAQFLDLHNKGLPGKLLLAICICWPMFNSCFRAAIFLITTDYNDSVAFFHAVRTSIVCTLLFQCWGCFVYMLYLIRVSFQRQFTLVLSYFVEYEGCIDACRGILLNVVTDFQCFKQLSNLYVVIMLPVAFIGMAANLSWSYLLDQACRENEEVMIVLNCVLFLAWSEMIMGIFLVSYAQGGVDVMYLWDNFFDDVLKVHSDRHEAFWRNLIRSMALISRKEGRLLVASVVFSVIGVYMALSRGNQDISFLVKACNGTNLTSTIS
;
A
#
# COMPACT_ATOMS: atom_id res chain seq x y z
N MET A 1 -37.66 25.56 -18.88
CA MET A 1 -37.42 25.23 -17.47
C MET A 1 -36.25 24.26 -17.45
N ASP A 2 -35.09 24.92 -17.36
CA ASP A 2 -33.80 24.55 -16.80
C ASP A 2 -33.10 23.28 -17.29
N HIS A 3 -32.37 23.48 -18.39
CA HIS A 3 -31.17 22.76 -18.76
C HIS A 3 -30.10 22.95 -17.68
N ALA A 4 -29.70 21.88 -17.02
CA ALA A 4 -28.48 21.84 -16.22
C ALA A 4 -27.28 21.72 -17.18
N SER A 5 -26.62 22.85 -17.41
CA SER A 5 -25.30 22.92 -18.01
C SER A 5 -24.29 22.24 -17.09
N VAL A 6 -23.74 21.11 -17.57
CA VAL A 6 -22.52 20.55 -17.00
C VAL A 6 -21.39 21.52 -17.32
N VAL A 7 -21.04 22.34 -16.34
CA VAL A 7 -19.87 23.21 -16.38
C VAL A 7 -18.63 22.33 -16.40
N VAL A 8 -18.15 22.03 -17.61
CA VAL A 8 -16.76 21.69 -17.85
C VAL A 8 -15.99 22.97 -17.57
N ASN A 9 -15.52 23.13 -16.33
CA ASN A 9 -14.64 24.24 -15.99
C ASN A 9 -13.39 24.14 -16.87
N GLY A 10 -13.23 25.15 -17.72
CA GLY A 10 -12.07 25.34 -18.56
C GLY A 10 -10.80 25.33 -17.71
N PHE A 11 -9.86 24.47 -18.10
CA PHE A 11 -8.47 24.69 -17.78
C PHE A 11 -8.07 26.00 -18.48
N SER A 12 -7.81 27.03 -17.68
CA SER A 12 -7.22 28.28 -18.15
C SER A 12 -5.87 27.96 -18.83
N GLU A 13 -5.75 28.36 -20.08
CA GLU A 13 -4.47 28.57 -20.76
C GLU A 13 -3.74 29.72 -20.06
N ASP A 14 -3.10 29.41 -18.92
CA ASP A 14 -1.97 30.22 -18.49
C ASP A 14 -0.79 29.78 -19.35
N SER A 15 -0.43 30.66 -20.28
CA SER A 15 0.84 30.64 -21.00
C SER A 15 1.99 30.66 -19.99
N ILE A 16 2.48 29.48 -19.61
CA ILE A 16 3.68 29.33 -18.81
C ILE A 16 4.88 29.56 -19.74
N ASP A 17 5.56 30.69 -19.53
CA ASP A 17 6.92 30.95 -19.97
C ASP A 17 7.80 29.72 -19.69
N GLU A 18 8.14 28.96 -20.73
CA GLU A 18 9.12 27.88 -20.70
C GLU A 18 10.54 28.43 -20.54
N SER A 19 10.82 29.02 -19.37
CA SER A 19 12.20 29.09 -18.91
C SER A 19 12.60 27.70 -18.43
N LYS A 20 13.53 27.07 -19.16
CA LYS A 20 14.18 25.77 -18.91
C LYS A 20 14.90 25.73 -17.56
N SER A 21 14.19 25.87 -16.44
CA SER A 21 14.74 25.55 -15.13
C SER A 21 14.66 24.03 -14.95
N ARG A 22 15.78 23.40 -14.60
CA ARG A 22 15.90 21.94 -14.44
C ARG A 22 14.99 21.48 -13.29
N HIS A 23 13.86 20.92 -13.65
CA HIS A 23 12.74 20.62 -12.77
C HIS A 23 12.93 19.32 -11.96
N LYS A 24 13.77 19.40 -10.92
CA LYS A 24 14.05 18.26 -10.01
C LYS A 24 12.85 17.92 -9.13
N TRP A 25 12.64 16.63 -8.88
CA TRP A 25 11.62 16.18 -7.93
C TRP A 25 12.00 16.52 -6.48
N PRO A 26 11.01 16.71 -5.59
CA PRO A 26 11.26 17.15 -4.23
C PRO A 26 12.09 16.12 -3.46
N PHE A 27 13.05 16.60 -2.67
CA PHE A 27 13.91 15.78 -1.81
C PHE A 27 13.11 14.82 -0.91
N SER A 28 11.96 15.28 -0.41
CA SER A 28 11.08 14.49 0.46
C SER A 28 10.53 13.23 -0.20
N PHE A 29 10.30 13.23 -1.52
CA PHE A 29 9.87 12.03 -2.25
C PHE A 29 10.99 10.97 -2.26
N TRP A 30 12.23 11.38 -2.52
CA TRP A 30 13.37 10.48 -2.50
C TRP A 30 13.71 9.98 -1.11
N ALA A 31 13.61 10.85 -0.10
CA ALA A 31 13.76 10.47 1.30
C ALA A 31 12.73 9.41 1.73
N LEU A 32 11.47 9.55 1.28
CA LEU A 32 10.41 8.58 1.55
C LEU A 32 10.75 7.19 0.99
N LEU A 33 11.20 7.11 -0.26
CA LEU A 33 11.64 5.84 -0.87
C LEU A 33 12.87 5.25 -0.15
N LYS A 34 13.75 6.12 0.35
CA LYS A 34 14.94 5.71 1.09
C LYS A 34 14.60 5.08 2.44
N VAL A 35 13.73 5.71 3.22
CA VAL A 35 13.27 5.19 4.50
C VAL A 35 12.62 3.82 4.32
N LEU A 36 11.87 3.62 3.24
CA LEU A 36 11.20 2.35 2.93
C LEU A 36 12.11 1.29 2.31
N CYS A 37 13.41 1.56 2.15
CA CYS A 37 14.32 0.63 1.48
C CYS A 37 13.78 0.20 0.09
N LEU A 38 13.34 1.18 -0.70
CA LEU A 38 12.93 0.98 -2.08
C LEU A 38 14.06 1.46 -3.02
N PHE A 39 15.13 0.67 -3.14
CA PHE A 39 16.26 0.95 -4.06
C PHE A 39 16.36 0.00 -5.25
N HIS A 40 16.98 0.42 -6.36
CA HIS A 40 17.20 -0.46 -7.51
C HIS A 40 18.56 -0.25 -8.20
N HIS A 41 19.07 -1.28 -8.89
CA HIS A 41 20.51 -1.42 -9.19
C HIS A 41 20.97 -0.96 -10.60
N ARG A 42 20.09 -0.60 -11.55
CA ARG A 42 20.55 -0.32 -12.93
C ARG A 42 20.01 0.94 -13.57
N THR A 43 18.72 0.95 -13.84
CA THR A 43 18.01 2.09 -14.42
C THR A 43 16.57 2.05 -13.95
N VAL A 44 16.10 3.21 -13.57
CA VAL A 44 14.78 3.52 -13.05
C VAL A 44 13.87 3.96 -14.18
N VAL A 45 14.42 4.65 -15.17
CA VAL A 45 13.70 5.07 -16.38
C VAL A 45 14.07 4.15 -17.53
N THR A 46 13.07 3.47 -18.08
CA THR A 46 13.21 2.55 -19.22
C THR A 46 12.13 2.84 -20.25
N GLU A 47 12.36 2.43 -21.49
CA GLU A 47 11.39 2.56 -22.58
C GLU A 47 10.08 1.81 -22.23
N ARG A 48 8.94 2.50 -22.35
CA ARG A 48 7.62 1.92 -22.07
C ARG A 48 6.88 1.67 -23.37
N LYS A 49 6.55 0.41 -23.63
CA LYS A 49 5.81 -0.02 -24.82
C LYS A 49 4.45 -0.57 -24.43
N CYS A 50 3.44 -0.30 -25.25
CA CYS A 50 2.15 -0.96 -25.12
C CYS A 50 2.26 -2.46 -25.43
N PHE A 51 1.29 -3.25 -24.99
CA PHE A 51 1.27 -4.70 -25.22
C PHE A 51 1.48 -5.08 -26.69
N LEU A 52 0.76 -4.41 -27.60
CA LEU A 52 0.82 -4.71 -29.04
C LEU A 52 2.22 -4.46 -29.61
N CYS A 53 2.85 -3.34 -29.24
CA CYS A 53 4.23 -3.03 -29.64
C CYS A 53 5.23 -4.00 -28.99
N HIS A 54 4.98 -4.43 -27.76
CA HIS A 54 5.82 -5.42 -27.08
C HIS A 54 5.74 -6.79 -27.75
N VAL A 55 4.54 -7.29 -28.03
CA VAL A 55 4.31 -8.55 -28.75
C VAL A 55 4.89 -8.49 -30.15
N LYS A 56 4.74 -7.37 -30.87
CA LYS A 56 5.33 -7.17 -32.21
C LYS A 56 6.86 -7.19 -32.17
N ASN A 57 7.47 -6.59 -31.15
CA ASN A 57 8.92 -6.58 -31.00
C ASN A 57 9.48 -7.95 -30.58
N ILE A 58 8.74 -8.73 -29.79
CA ILE A 58 9.09 -10.13 -29.47
C ILE A 58 8.91 -11.02 -30.71
N SER A 59 7.80 -10.88 -31.44
CA SER A 59 7.54 -11.72 -32.62
C SER A 59 8.50 -11.46 -33.78
N GLN A 60 9.11 -10.27 -33.84
CA GLN A 60 10.19 -9.94 -34.79
C GLN A 60 11.56 -10.48 -34.34
N ASN A 61 11.75 -10.73 -33.04
CA ASN A 61 12.97 -11.34 -32.49
C ASN A 61 12.77 -12.85 -32.33
N ASN A 62 13.06 -13.62 -33.39
CA ASN A 62 12.84 -15.07 -33.48
C ASN A 62 13.43 -15.92 -32.32
N HIS A 63 14.38 -15.40 -31.53
CA HIS A 63 14.98 -16.10 -30.37
C HIS A 63 14.18 -15.99 -29.06
N ALA A 64 13.13 -15.16 -29.00
CA ALA A 64 12.32 -14.95 -27.78
C ALA A 64 11.00 -15.75 -27.78
N LEU A 65 10.77 -16.59 -28.80
CA LEU A 65 9.54 -17.38 -28.96
C LEU A 65 9.34 -18.42 -27.83
N GLU A 66 10.42 -18.89 -27.19
CA GLU A 66 10.35 -19.75 -25.99
C GLU A 66 9.77 -19.03 -24.76
N ASN A 67 9.87 -17.69 -24.67
CA ASN A 67 9.24 -16.90 -23.60
C ASN A 67 7.74 -16.60 -23.89
N ILE A 68 7.27 -16.82 -25.12
CA ILE A 68 5.84 -16.72 -25.45
C ILE A 68 5.10 -17.99 -25.03
N THR A 69 5.77 -19.15 -25.00
CA THR A 69 5.18 -20.39 -24.48
C THR A 69 4.83 -20.32 -22.98
N SER A 70 5.55 -19.51 -22.19
CA SER A 70 5.16 -19.15 -20.82
C SER A 70 3.99 -18.16 -20.78
N ALA A 71 3.89 -17.21 -21.72
CA ALA A 71 2.74 -16.30 -21.86
C ALA A 71 1.42 -16.98 -22.30
N LYS A 72 1.45 -18.21 -22.82
CA LYS A 72 0.24 -19.04 -23.00
C LYS A 72 -0.26 -19.66 -21.69
N LYS A 73 0.59 -19.72 -20.66
CA LYS A 73 0.30 -20.32 -19.34
C LYS A 73 -0.18 -19.29 -18.31
N TYR A 74 0.19 -18.03 -18.47
CA TYR A 74 -0.19 -16.90 -17.63
C TYR A 74 -0.98 -15.90 -18.47
N GLY A 75 -2.11 -15.36 -18.02
CA GLY A 75 -3.01 -14.57 -18.85
C GLY A 75 -2.35 -13.32 -19.48
N ILE A 76 -3.02 -12.69 -20.46
CA ILE A 76 -2.54 -11.48 -21.19
C ILE A 76 -2.03 -10.38 -20.23
N ILE A 77 -2.68 -10.24 -19.08
CA ILE A 77 -2.35 -9.28 -18.02
C ILE A 77 -1.00 -9.60 -17.36
N ASP A 78 -0.65 -10.86 -17.18
CA ASP A 78 0.59 -11.27 -16.52
C ASP A 78 1.80 -11.09 -17.45
N ALA A 79 1.61 -11.32 -18.75
CA ALA A 79 2.63 -11.07 -19.78
C ALA A 79 2.99 -9.57 -19.89
N LEU A 80 2.00 -8.69 -19.77
CA LEU A 80 2.18 -7.22 -19.72
C LEU A 80 3.01 -6.77 -18.51
N LYS A 81 2.81 -7.41 -17.35
CA LYS A 81 3.52 -7.10 -16.11
C LYS A 81 4.97 -7.56 -16.15
N LEU A 82 5.23 -8.74 -16.69
CA LEU A 82 6.57 -9.29 -16.86
C LEU A 82 7.42 -8.49 -17.86
N ALA A 83 6.80 -8.03 -18.96
CA ALA A 83 7.42 -7.13 -19.93
C ALA A 83 7.98 -5.85 -19.26
N TYR A 84 7.24 -5.29 -18.31
CA TYR A 84 7.61 -4.08 -17.58
C TYR A 84 8.77 -4.29 -16.58
N GLU A 85 8.88 -5.49 -16.02
CA GLU A 85 9.95 -5.85 -15.08
C GLU A 85 11.25 -6.23 -15.81
N SER A 86 11.19 -6.57 -17.10
CA SER A 86 12.37 -6.88 -17.91
C SER A 86 13.32 -5.69 -18.06
N ASP A 87 14.64 -5.94 -18.03
CA ASP A 87 15.66 -4.91 -18.26
C ASP A 87 15.60 -4.47 -19.73
N GLY A 88 14.86 -3.39 -20.00
CA GLY A 88 14.84 -2.72 -21.30
C GLY A 88 16.19 -2.06 -21.62
N LYS A 89 16.43 -1.77 -22.92
CA LYS A 89 17.60 -1.00 -23.36
C LYS A 89 17.66 0.35 -22.62
N LYS A 90 18.87 0.71 -22.16
CA LYS A 90 19.15 1.97 -21.46
C LYS A 90 18.76 3.16 -22.35
N ILE A 91 18.19 4.20 -21.75
CA ILE A 91 18.06 5.53 -22.37
C ILE A 91 19.25 6.35 -21.86
N GLY A 92 20.35 6.41 -22.62
CA GLY A 92 21.55 7.14 -22.23
C GLY A 92 21.42 8.66 -22.45
N CYS A 93 22.06 9.45 -21.59
CA CYS A 93 22.01 10.93 -21.60
C CYS A 93 22.71 11.60 -22.83
N GLY A 94 23.37 10.82 -23.69
CA GLY A 94 23.88 11.26 -25.00
C GLY A 94 23.11 10.67 -26.19
N GLU A 95 22.14 9.80 -25.93
CA GLU A 95 21.30 9.16 -26.95
C GLU A 95 19.95 9.85 -27.10
N THR A 96 19.61 10.87 -26.30
CA THR A 96 18.37 11.63 -26.43
C THR A 96 18.23 12.26 -27.81
N GLU A 97 19.31 12.85 -28.38
CA GLU A 97 19.28 13.37 -29.76
C GLU A 97 19.25 12.27 -30.83
N SER A 98 19.94 11.15 -30.60
CA SER A 98 19.99 10.03 -31.55
C SER A 98 18.72 9.16 -31.52
N LEU A 99 18.05 9.05 -30.37
CA LEU A 99 16.77 8.36 -30.20
C LEU A 99 15.61 9.26 -30.59
N LEU A 100 15.61 10.58 -30.32
CA LEU A 100 14.66 11.50 -30.97
C LEU A 100 14.78 11.39 -32.51
N ALA A 101 15.98 11.19 -33.05
CA ALA A 101 16.19 10.95 -34.48
C ALA A 101 15.85 9.50 -34.95
N LYS A 102 15.92 8.48 -34.08
CA LYS A 102 15.59 7.07 -34.42
C LYS A 102 14.15 6.65 -34.12
N THR A 103 13.47 7.24 -33.14
CA THR A 103 12.04 7.04 -32.87
C THR A 103 11.16 7.82 -33.83
N CYS A 104 11.70 8.80 -34.54
CA CYS A 104 11.00 9.49 -35.63
C CYS A 104 10.79 8.63 -36.90
N ASN A 105 11.29 7.39 -36.96
CA ASN A 105 11.25 6.58 -38.19
C ASN A 105 10.55 5.21 -38.11
N ASP A 106 9.73 4.94 -37.10
CA ASP A 106 8.77 3.82 -37.15
C ASP A 106 7.45 4.23 -36.45
N ASN A 107 6.46 4.66 -37.23
CA ASN A 107 5.04 4.90 -36.88
C ASN A 107 4.72 4.90 -35.36
N GLU A 108 4.77 6.08 -34.74
CA GLU A 108 4.63 6.24 -33.30
C GLU A 108 3.25 5.77 -32.79
N CYS A 109 3.22 4.69 -32.02
CA CYS A 109 1.99 4.20 -31.40
C CYS A 109 1.49 5.20 -30.32
N GLU A 110 0.30 5.76 -30.50
CA GLU A 110 -0.32 6.70 -29.55
C GLU A 110 -0.48 6.10 -28.15
N VAL A 111 -0.75 4.79 -28.05
CA VAL A 111 -0.85 4.07 -26.78
C VAL A 111 0.50 4.03 -26.06
N CYS A 112 1.62 3.97 -26.78
CA CYS A 112 2.96 4.06 -26.16
C CYS A 112 3.25 5.49 -25.67
N LYS A 113 2.80 6.51 -26.39
CA LYS A 113 2.90 7.91 -25.93
C LYS A 113 2.10 8.16 -24.66
N SER A 114 0.96 7.50 -24.49
CA SER A 114 0.13 7.63 -23.27
C SER A 114 0.81 7.14 -22.00
N GLU A 115 1.80 6.27 -22.11
CA GLU A 115 2.60 5.79 -20.97
C GLU A 115 3.54 6.87 -20.40
N TRP A 116 3.68 7.99 -21.10
CA TRP A 116 4.54 9.13 -20.74
C TRP A 116 3.75 10.41 -20.49
N TRP A 117 2.42 10.35 -20.41
CA TRP A 117 1.62 11.54 -20.13
C TRP A 117 1.92 12.11 -18.74
N ASN A 118 2.10 13.43 -18.72
CA ASN A 118 2.03 14.21 -17.49
C ASN A 118 0.58 14.58 -17.14
N LEU A 119 0.39 15.39 -16.10
CA LEU A 119 -0.94 15.87 -15.68
C LEU A 119 -1.69 16.67 -16.77
N SER A 120 -0.96 17.26 -17.72
CA SER A 120 -1.50 18.03 -18.83
C SER A 120 -1.68 17.21 -20.11
N ARG A 121 -1.57 15.86 -20.03
CA ARG A 121 -1.70 14.93 -21.15
C ARG A 121 -0.64 15.11 -22.25
N THR A 122 0.42 15.88 -22.00
CA THR A 122 1.56 15.98 -22.92
C THR A 122 2.56 14.87 -22.61
N PRO A 123 3.08 14.15 -23.63
CA PRO A 123 4.09 13.13 -23.41
C PRO A 123 5.38 13.81 -22.97
N TYR A 124 5.81 13.55 -21.73
CA TYR A 124 7.04 14.09 -21.17
C TYR A 124 7.98 12.92 -20.81
N ILE A 125 8.94 12.68 -21.69
CA ILE A 125 10.00 11.69 -21.48
C ILE A 125 11.09 12.37 -20.67
N TYR A 126 11.29 11.93 -19.44
CA TYR A 126 12.33 12.46 -18.57
C TYR A 126 13.54 11.53 -18.47
N THR A 127 14.70 12.10 -18.16
CA THR A 127 15.94 11.36 -17.89
C THR A 127 16.19 11.18 -16.38
N GLU A 128 17.03 10.23 -15.97
CA GLU A 128 17.36 10.03 -14.54
C GLU A 128 17.97 11.28 -13.89
N GLU A 129 18.73 12.06 -14.67
CA GLU A 129 19.33 13.34 -14.27
C GLU A 129 18.26 14.41 -13.97
N GLU A 130 17.21 14.48 -14.78
CA GLU A 130 16.12 15.46 -14.63
C GLU A 130 15.31 15.22 -13.36
N ILE A 131 15.01 13.95 -13.05
CA ILE A 131 14.32 13.58 -11.82
C ILE A 131 15.25 13.70 -10.58
N GLY A 132 16.57 13.70 -10.81
CA GLY A 132 17.59 13.78 -9.77
C GLY A 132 17.88 12.45 -9.08
N VAL A 133 17.62 11.31 -9.75
CA VAL A 133 17.79 9.96 -9.21
C VAL A 133 19.25 9.67 -8.86
N ASP A 134 20.20 10.19 -9.65
CA ASP A 134 21.62 9.81 -9.57
C ASP A 134 22.27 10.07 -8.22
N ARG A 135 21.83 11.12 -7.50
CA ARG A 135 22.32 11.42 -6.16
C ARG A 135 21.88 10.42 -5.10
N TRP A 136 20.78 9.71 -5.36
CA TRP A 136 20.16 8.80 -4.41
C TRP A 136 20.39 7.34 -4.78
N ASN A 137 20.67 7.04 -6.04
CA ASN A 137 20.78 5.68 -6.52
C ASN A 137 22.22 5.32 -6.91
N HIS A 138 22.88 4.52 -6.08
CA HIS A 138 24.19 3.96 -6.33
C HIS A 138 24.08 2.47 -6.65
N ARG A 139 25.08 1.89 -7.34
CA ARG A 139 25.11 0.46 -7.72
C ARG A 139 24.87 -0.49 -6.54
N GLY A 140 25.33 -0.13 -5.34
CA GLY A 140 25.15 -0.93 -4.11
C GLY A 140 23.79 -0.76 -3.42
N SER A 141 22.98 0.24 -3.80
CA SER A 141 21.75 0.58 -3.06
C SER A 141 20.76 -0.58 -2.97
N SER A 142 20.65 -1.41 -4.02
CA SER A 142 19.74 -2.56 -4.01
C SER A 142 20.16 -3.64 -3.00
N VAL A 143 21.46 -3.92 -2.89
CA VAL A 143 21.99 -4.91 -1.92
C VAL A 143 21.84 -4.37 -0.51
N ILE A 144 22.19 -3.09 -0.31
CA ILE A 144 22.01 -2.39 0.98
C ILE A 144 20.54 -2.44 1.41
N SER A 145 19.61 -2.22 0.49
CA SER A 145 18.16 -2.36 0.72
C SER A 145 17.79 -3.69 1.36
N ILE A 146 18.26 -4.79 0.76
CA ILE A 146 17.92 -6.14 1.19
C ILE A 146 18.59 -6.44 2.52
N VAL A 147 19.86 -6.06 2.67
CA VAL A 147 20.60 -6.22 3.93
C VAL A 147 19.88 -5.48 5.06
N VAL A 148 19.47 -4.22 4.85
CA VAL A 148 18.73 -3.45 5.87
C VAL A 148 17.38 -4.10 6.20
N LEU A 149 16.61 -4.54 5.21
CA LEU A 149 15.33 -5.22 5.45
C LEU A 149 15.49 -6.54 6.21
N VAL A 150 16.51 -7.34 5.87
CA VAL A 150 16.83 -8.60 6.56
C VAL A 150 17.32 -8.32 7.98
N LEU A 151 18.12 -7.27 8.19
CA LEU A 151 18.55 -6.84 9.53
C LEU A 151 17.37 -6.37 10.37
N LEU A 152 16.46 -5.55 9.83
CA LEU A 152 15.24 -5.13 10.53
C LEU A 152 14.37 -6.32 10.90
N LEU A 153 14.20 -7.29 10.00
CA LEU A 153 13.47 -8.52 10.28
C LEU A 153 14.19 -9.38 11.33
N GLY A 154 15.51 -9.49 11.29
CA GLY A 154 16.31 -10.21 12.28
C GLY A 154 16.25 -9.58 13.67
N LEU A 155 16.32 -8.25 13.74
CA LEU A 155 16.13 -7.50 14.99
C LEU A 155 14.72 -7.72 15.56
N TRP A 156 13.72 -7.73 14.70
CA TRP A 156 12.34 -8.05 15.10
C TRP A 156 12.21 -9.49 15.62
N ILE A 157 12.78 -10.50 14.94
CA ILE A 157 12.75 -11.90 15.41
C ILE A 157 13.44 -12.00 16.77
N TRP A 158 14.57 -11.31 16.96
CA TRP A 158 15.27 -11.29 18.23
C TRP A 158 14.41 -10.64 19.32
N ASP A 159 13.85 -9.46 19.10
CA ASP A 159 12.96 -8.80 20.06
C ASP A 159 11.76 -9.68 20.42
N MET A 160 11.18 -10.39 19.45
CA MET A 160 10.06 -11.31 19.67
C MET A 160 10.43 -12.59 20.43
N SER A 161 11.67 -13.06 20.31
CA SER A 161 12.09 -14.31 20.95
C SER A 161 11.98 -14.27 22.47
N TYR A 162 12.24 -13.12 23.09
CA TYR A 162 12.19 -12.94 24.55
C TYR A 162 10.76 -13.07 25.13
N PRO A 163 9.75 -12.28 24.70
CA PRO A 163 8.38 -12.42 25.17
C PRO A 163 7.79 -13.77 24.77
N PHE A 164 8.15 -14.31 23.60
CA PHE A 164 7.68 -15.62 23.17
C PHE A 164 8.12 -16.72 24.16
N ILE A 165 9.41 -16.80 24.49
CA ILE A 165 9.92 -17.81 25.43
C ILE A 165 9.30 -17.62 26.83
N LYS A 166 9.15 -16.37 27.28
CA LYS A 166 8.64 -16.05 28.62
C LYS A 166 7.14 -16.37 28.78
N LEU A 167 6.33 -16.07 27.77
CA LEU A 167 4.86 -16.13 27.86
C LEU A 167 4.26 -17.42 27.30
N TRP A 168 4.95 -18.13 26.38
CA TRP A 168 4.42 -19.33 25.70
C TRP A 168 4.08 -20.49 26.64
N SER A 169 4.78 -20.63 27.76
CA SER A 169 4.62 -21.75 28.68
C SER A 169 3.52 -21.56 29.72
N SER A 170 2.95 -20.36 29.84
CA SER A 170 2.03 -20.01 30.93
C SER A 170 0.61 -19.80 30.41
N PRO A 171 -0.37 -20.69 30.70
CA PRO A 171 -1.71 -20.62 30.13
C PRO A 171 -2.47 -19.33 30.48
N GLY A 172 -2.16 -18.71 31.63
CA GLY A 172 -2.72 -17.41 32.03
C GLY A 172 -2.24 -16.20 31.23
N HIS A 173 -1.14 -16.32 30.48
CA HIS A 173 -0.50 -15.21 29.75
C HIS A 173 -0.69 -15.30 28.22
N THR A 174 -1.54 -16.24 27.76
CA THR A 174 -1.82 -16.45 26.32
C THR A 174 -2.35 -15.19 25.63
N MET A 175 -3.15 -14.39 26.35
CA MET A 175 -3.74 -13.15 25.82
C MET A 175 -2.70 -12.03 25.66
N GLU A 176 -1.78 -11.92 26.60
CA GLU A 176 -0.66 -10.97 26.53
C GLU A 176 0.25 -11.31 25.35
N LEU A 177 0.56 -12.60 25.17
CA LEU A 177 1.33 -13.07 24.02
C LEU A 177 0.63 -12.77 22.68
N LEU A 178 -0.67 -13.02 22.58
CA LEU A 178 -1.43 -12.77 21.36
C LEU A 178 -1.46 -11.27 21.01
N THR A 179 -1.56 -10.41 22.02
CA THR A 179 -1.59 -8.95 21.86
C THR A 179 -0.24 -8.41 21.42
N GLU A 180 0.85 -8.89 22.05
CA GLU A 180 2.22 -8.56 21.64
C GLU A 180 2.48 -9.03 20.20
N ILE A 181 2.20 -10.30 19.88
CA ILE A 181 2.34 -10.81 18.50
C ILE A 181 1.52 -9.97 17.52
N GLY A 182 0.29 -9.62 17.86
CA GLY A 182 -0.56 -8.75 17.04
C GLY A 182 0.11 -7.41 16.75
N LEU A 183 0.53 -6.69 17.78
CA LEU A 183 1.23 -5.42 17.61
C LEU A 183 2.50 -5.56 16.77
N PHE A 184 3.32 -6.57 17.06
CA PHE A 184 4.56 -6.79 16.33
C PHE A 184 4.32 -7.15 14.87
N LEU A 185 3.28 -7.93 14.56
CA LEU A 185 2.83 -8.19 13.19
C LEU A 185 2.33 -6.93 12.50
N PHE A 186 1.60 -6.07 13.22
CA PHE A 186 1.13 -4.78 12.72
C PHE A 186 2.30 -3.92 12.22
N VAL A 187 3.34 -3.73 13.04
CA VAL A 187 4.46 -2.84 12.69
C VAL A 187 5.42 -3.49 11.68
N VAL A 188 5.66 -4.81 11.71
CA VAL A 188 6.62 -5.47 10.78
C VAL A 188 6.02 -5.76 9.40
N SER A 189 4.69 -5.71 9.26
CA SER A 189 3.97 -6.07 8.03
C SER A 189 4.53 -5.36 6.78
N ASN A 190 4.87 -4.08 6.87
CA ASN A 190 5.44 -3.31 5.77
C ASN A 190 6.84 -3.82 5.36
N VAL A 191 7.69 -4.18 6.32
CA VAL A 191 9.05 -4.70 6.06
C VAL A 191 8.96 -6.01 5.30
N VAL A 192 8.07 -6.92 5.73
CA VAL A 192 7.84 -8.20 5.05
C VAL A 192 7.31 -7.99 3.63
N VAL A 193 6.31 -7.11 3.48
CA VAL A 193 5.70 -6.77 2.18
C VAL A 193 6.73 -6.17 1.21
N VAL A 194 7.60 -5.28 1.69
CA VAL A 194 8.68 -4.69 0.88
C VAL A 194 9.77 -5.72 0.55
N LEU A 195 10.15 -6.59 1.50
CA LEU A 195 11.11 -7.66 1.26
C LEU A 195 10.61 -8.62 0.18
N CYS A 196 9.34 -9.01 0.22
CA CYS A 196 8.70 -9.80 -0.84
C CYS A 196 8.78 -9.13 -2.22
N SER A 197 8.63 -7.80 -2.29
CA SER A 197 8.82 -7.04 -3.53
C SER A 197 10.26 -7.11 -4.04
N LYS A 198 11.26 -7.05 -3.16
CA LYS A 198 12.68 -7.22 -3.54
C LYS A 198 12.99 -8.64 -4.00
N LEU A 199 12.48 -9.65 -3.30
CA LEU A 199 12.63 -11.05 -3.70
C LEU A 199 12.02 -11.28 -5.09
N ARG A 200 10.81 -10.76 -5.34
CA ARG A 200 10.20 -10.81 -6.67
C ARG A 200 11.09 -10.15 -7.73
N SER A 201 11.64 -8.97 -7.46
CA SER A 201 12.52 -8.28 -8.41
C SER A 201 13.77 -9.09 -8.77
N ILE A 202 14.22 -10.01 -7.91
CA ILE A 202 15.37 -10.88 -8.16
C ILE A 202 14.95 -12.14 -8.92
N PHE A 203 13.88 -12.79 -8.49
CA PHE A 203 13.44 -14.07 -9.03
C PHE A 203 12.51 -13.95 -10.26
N MET A 204 12.00 -12.75 -10.55
CA MET A 204 11.11 -12.39 -11.65
C MET A 204 10.01 -13.44 -11.90
N GLU A 205 10.22 -14.33 -12.87
CA GLU A 205 9.29 -15.38 -13.31
C GLU A 205 9.13 -16.55 -12.32
N GLY A 206 10.07 -16.73 -11.39
CA GLY A 206 10.06 -17.85 -10.44
C GLY A 206 8.93 -17.81 -9.40
N CYS A 207 8.29 -16.66 -9.20
CA CYS A 207 7.31 -16.45 -8.13
C CYS A 207 6.03 -15.75 -8.64
N PRO A 208 5.14 -16.46 -9.38
CA PRO A 208 3.91 -15.86 -9.89
C PRO A 208 3.02 -15.33 -8.76
N PHE A 209 2.88 -16.03 -7.64
CA PHE A 209 2.01 -15.61 -6.51
C PHE A 209 2.32 -14.21 -5.91
N LEU A 210 3.50 -13.64 -6.19
CA LEU A 210 3.90 -12.33 -5.71
C LEU A 210 3.53 -11.17 -6.66
N PHE A 211 2.61 -11.34 -7.62
CA PHE A 211 2.27 -10.29 -8.61
C PHE A 211 1.94 -8.92 -8.01
N TRP A 212 1.30 -8.89 -6.83
CA TRP A 212 1.00 -7.67 -6.09
C TRP A 212 2.25 -6.86 -5.73
N ALA A 213 3.40 -7.52 -5.58
CA ALA A 213 4.63 -6.90 -5.10
C ALA A 213 5.28 -5.99 -6.15
N SER A 214 4.87 -6.10 -7.43
CA SER A 214 5.25 -5.17 -8.50
C SER A 214 4.80 -3.74 -8.22
N ALA A 215 3.70 -3.54 -7.46
CA ALA A 215 3.21 -2.21 -7.09
C ALA A 215 4.16 -1.44 -6.16
N LEU A 216 5.11 -2.13 -5.51
CA LEU A 216 6.16 -1.53 -4.68
C LEU A 216 7.51 -1.43 -5.41
N ASN A 217 7.56 -1.81 -6.69
CA ASN A 217 8.74 -1.59 -7.49
C ASN A 217 8.95 -0.09 -7.71
N VAL A 218 10.20 0.36 -7.61
CA VAL A 218 10.58 1.76 -7.81
C VAL A 218 10.18 2.25 -9.20
N ARG A 219 10.31 1.41 -10.24
CA ARG A 219 9.87 1.75 -11.60
C ARG A 219 8.37 2.06 -11.62
N TYR A 220 7.58 1.19 -11.00
CA TYR A 220 6.13 1.36 -10.88
C TYR A 220 5.78 2.66 -10.15
N ILE A 221 6.41 2.90 -9.00
CA ILE A 221 6.19 4.11 -8.21
C ILE A 221 6.54 5.37 -9.01
N ILE A 222 7.60 5.34 -9.81
CA ILE A 222 8.04 6.50 -10.59
C ILE A 222 7.13 6.74 -11.78
N LYS A 223 6.61 5.69 -12.43
CA LYS A 223 5.48 5.80 -13.36
C LYS A 223 4.28 6.48 -12.69
N ARG A 224 3.93 6.08 -11.47
CA ARG A 224 2.80 6.65 -10.73
C ARG A 224 3.04 8.11 -10.34
N ALA A 225 4.27 8.47 -9.97
CA ALA A 225 4.65 9.81 -9.59
C ALA A 225 4.51 10.84 -10.73
N GLN A 226 4.52 10.42 -12.00
CA GLN A 226 4.31 11.30 -13.16
C GLN A 226 2.95 12.02 -13.11
N PHE A 227 1.92 11.32 -12.66
CA PHE A 227 0.56 11.86 -12.57
C PHE A 227 0.39 12.80 -11.36
N LEU A 228 1.37 12.87 -10.46
CA LEU A 228 1.28 13.67 -9.24
C LEU A 228 1.75 15.12 -9.42
N ASP A 229 2.37 15.46 -10.55
CA ASP A 229 2.95 16.79 -10.81
C ASP A 229 3.81 17.27 -9.63
N LEU A 230 4.75 16.39 -9.24
CA LEU A 230 5.61 16.60 -8.06
C LEU A 230 6.50 17.84 -8.19
N HIS A 231 6.78 18.26 -9.42
CA HIS A 231 7.62 19.41 -9.67
C HIS A 231 6.93 20.71 -9.25
N ASN A 232 5.71 20.95 -9.71
CA ASN A 232 5.03 22.23 -9.48
C ASN A 232 4.33 22.29 -8.12
N LYS A 233 3.73 21.17 -7.69
CA LYS A 233 2.87 21.14 -6.50
C LYS A 233 3.53 20.51 -5.27
N GLY A 234 4.66 19.83 -5.47
CA GLY A 234 5.31 19.02 -4.43
C GLY A 234 4.49 17.77 -4.08
N LEU A 235 4.73 17.22 -2.90
CA LEU A 235 4.02 16.03 -2.41
C LEU A 235 2.55 16.34 -2.10
N PRO A 236 1.59 15.55 -2.63
CA PRO A 236 0.17 15.73 -2.34
C PRO A 236 -0.15 15.34 -0.89
N GLY A 237 -1.15 16.00 -0.28
CA GLY A 237 -1.58 15.66 1.07
C GLY A 237 -0.50 15.88 2.13
N LYS A 238 0.14 17.06 2.14
CA LYS A 238 1.19 17.42 3.11
C LYS A 238 0.75 17.25 4.58
N LEU A 239 -0.52 17.52 4.87
CA LEU A 239 -1.10 17.29 6.20
C LEU A 239 -1.10 15.79 6.55
N LEU A 240 -1.51 14.92 5.61
CA LEU A 240 -1.46 13.48 5.82
C LEU A 240 -0.03 13.00 6.02
N LEU A 241 0.93 13.49 5.23
CA LEU A 241 2.34 13.17 5.42
C LEU A 241 2.80 13.53 6.83
N ALA A 242 2.46 14.72 7.32
CA ALA A 242 2.80 15.15 8.67
C ALA A 242 2.17 14.21 9.73
N ILE A 243 0.90 13.85 9.57
CA ILE A 243 0.23 12.90 10.48
C ILE A 243 0.89 11.52 10.44
N CYS A 244 1.22 11.00 9.25
CA CYS A 244 1.90 9.72 9.06
C CYS A 244 3.33 9.69 9.62
N ILE A 245 3.94 10.83 9.92
CA ILE A 245 5.25 10.91 10.57
C ILE A 245 5.08 11.16 12.07
N CYS A 246 4.33 12.20 12.42
CA CYS A 246 4.22 12.66 13.81
C CYS A 246 3.44 11.69 14.71
N TRP A 247 2.37 11.04 14.21
CA TRP A 247 1.57 10.14 15.05
C TRP A 247 2.31 8.83 15.38
N PRO A 248 2.93 8.12 14.42
CA PRO A 248 3.78 6.98 14.76
C PRO A 248 4.96 7.37 15.64
N MET A 249 5.59 8.52 15.40
CA MET A 249 6.68 9.03 16.24
C MET A 249 6.20 9.27 17.67
N PHE A 250 5.05 9.94 17.86
CA PHE A 250 4.45 10.16 19.17
C PHE A 250 4.19 8.84 19.91
N ASN A 251 3.54 7.86 19.26
CA ASN A 251 3.27 6.56 19.85
C ASN A 251 4.57 5.83 20.22
N SER A 252 5.59 5.86 19.35
CA SER A 252 6.88 5.22 19.64
C SER A 252 7.63 5.85 20.81
N CYS A 253 7.66 7.19 20.88
CA CYS A 253 8.27 7.92 21.99
C CYS A 253 7.53 7.68 23.30
N PHE A 254 6.19 7.68 23.25
CA PHE A 254 5.36 7.44 24.43
C PHE A 254 5.51 6.00 24.94
N ARG A 255 5.58 5.02 24.03
CA ARG A 255 5.93 3.64 24.35
C ARG A 255 7.30 3.53 24.99
N ALA A 256 8.32 4.14 24.39
CA ALA A 256 9.68 4.14 24.93
C ALA A 256 9.73 4.72 26.35
N ALA A 257 9.01 5.83 26.59
CA ALA A 257 8.92 6.43 27.92
C ALA A 257 8.30 5.47 28.94
N ILE A 258 7.17 4.82 28.61
CA ILE A 258 6.53 3.85 29.49
C ILE A 258 7.46 2.67 29.78
N PHE A 259 8.10 2.09 28.76
CA PHE A 259 9.03 0.97 28.92
C PHE A 259 10.24 1.33 29.80
N LEU A 260 10.81 2.52 29.63
CA LEU A 260 11.96 2.97 30.43
C LEU A 260 11.59 3.32 31.88
N ILE A 261 10.38 3.82 32.13
CA ILE A 261 9.89 4.13 33.49
C ILE A 261 9.56 2.85 34.27
N THR A 262 9.03 1.83 33.57
CA THR A 262 8.58 0.58 34.20
C THR A 262 9.67 -0.47 34.38
N THR A 263 10.82 -0.30 33.72
CA THR A 263 11.94 -1.24 33.83
C THR A 263 12.81 -0.93 35.04
N ASP A 264 13.13 -1.95 35.84
CA ASP A 264 14.05 -1.81 36.97
C ASP A 264 15.49 -1.56 36.49
N TYR A 265 16.05 -0.42 36.89
CA TYR A 265 17.43 -0.01 36.54
C TYR A 265 18.49 -0.95 37.12
N ASN A 266 18.16 -1.72 38.17
CA ASN A 266 19.09 -2.66 38.79
C ASN A 266 19.29 -3.93 37.95
N ASP A 267 18.36 -4.27 37.07
CA ASP A 267 18.49 -5.38 36.14
C ASP A 267 19.04 -4.91 34.79
N SER A 268 20.36 -5.01 34.65
CA SER A 268 21.08 -4.65 33.43
C SER A 268 20.55 -5.35 32.16
N VAL A 269 20.00 -6.56 32.27
CA VAL A 269 19.47 -7.33 31.13
C VAL A 269 18.12 -6.78 30.72
N ALA A 270 17.23 -6.53 31.69
CA ALA A 270 15.92 -5.94 31.43
C ALA A 270 16.05 -4.51 30.85
N PHE A 271 16.94 -3.70 31.42
CA PHE A 271 17.22 -2.35 30.92
C PHE A 271 17.72 -2.34 29.47
N PHE A 272 18.69 -3.21 29.15
CA PHE A 272 19.20 -3.33 27.78
C PHE A 272 18.10 -3.76 26.79
N HIS A 273 17.27 -4.73 27.19
CA HIS A 273 16.12 -5.15 26.39
C HIS A 273 15.13 -3.99 26.13
N ALA A 274 14.81 -3.19 27.15
CA ALA A 274 13.89 -2.07 27.04
C ALA A 274 14.40 -0.98 26.09
N VAL A 275 15.69 -0.61 26.19
CA VAL A 275 16.33 0.37 25.29
C VAL A 275 16.31 -0.14 23.86
N ARG A 276 16.72 -1.39 23.63
CA ARG A 276 16.76 -2.01 22.30
C ARG A 276 15.38 -2.05 21.66
N THR A 277 14.38 -2.57 22.37
CA THR A 277 12.99 -2.68 21.89
C THR A 277 12.43 -1.30 21.54
N SER A 278 12.73 -0.27 22.34
CA SER A 278 12.30 1.10 22.09
C SER A 278 12.86 1.67 20.78
N ILE A 279 14.15 1.44 20.51
CA ILE A 279 14.80 1.88 19.26
C ILE A 279 14.22 1.13 18.06
N VAL A 280 14.10 -0.19 18.14
CA VAL A 280 13.59 -1.03 17.04
C VAL A 280 12.13 -0.66 16.72
N CYS A 281 11.27 -0.55 17.74
CA CYS A 281 9.88 -0.13 17.57
C CYS A 281 9.79 1.25 16.92
N THR A 282 10.61 2.22 17.33
CA THR A 282 10.62 3.57 16.74
C THR A 282 10.94 3.54 15.25
N LEU A 283 11.97 2.78 14.85
CA LEU A 283 12.34 2.61 13.44
C LEU A 283 11.20 1.94 12.65
N LEU A 284 10.62 0.88 13.18
CA LEU A 284 9.55 0.15 12.51
C LEU A 284 8.27 1.00 12.38
N PHE A 285 7.84 1.73 13.42
CA PHE A 285 6.68 2.64 13.37
C PHE A 285 6.86 3.75 12.34
N GLN A 286 8.07 4.32 12.26
CA GLN A 286 8.37 5.35 11.28
C GLN A 286 8.34 4.80 9.85
N CYS A 287 8.91 3.61 9.63
CA CYS A 287 8.84 2.92 8.35
C CYS A 287 7.38 2.59 7.97
N TRP A 288 6.57 2.17 8.95
CA TRP A 288 5.16 1.87 8.75
C TRP A 288 4.37 3.12 8.33
N GLY A 289 4.57 4.25 9.02
CA GLY A 289 3.90 5.51 8.67
C GLY A 289 4.26 6.00 7.26
N CYS A 290 5.54 5.92 6.89
CA CYS A 290 6.00 6.20 5.53
C CYS A 290 5.34 5.26 4.49
N PHE A 291 5.16 3.98 4.83
CA PHE A 291 4.57 2.99 3.93
C PHE A 291 3.08 3.29 3.69
N VAL A 292 2.35 3.64 4.74
CA VAL A 292 0.94 4.03 4.62
C VAL A 292 0.79 5.29 3.76
N TYR A 293 1.67 6.27 3.90
CA TYR A 293 1.68 7.44 3.02
C TYR A 293 2.01 7.09 1.55
N MET A 294 2.88 6.11 1.30
CA MET A 294 3.14 5.61 -0.05
C MET A 294 1.88 5.01 -0.69
N LEU A 295 1.06 4.27 0.05
CA LEU A 295 -0.23 3.76 -0.46
C LEU A 295 -1.16 4.90 -0.86
N TYR A 296 -1.20 5.98 -0.06
CA TYR A 296 -1.94 7.19 -0.39
C TYR A 296 -1.45 7.85 -1.69
N LEU A 297 -0.13 7.96 -1.89
CA LEU A 297 0.44 8.53 -3.12
C LEU A 297 0.01 7.74 -4.37
N ILE A 298 0.10 6.42 -4.30
CA ILE A 298 -0.30 5.55 -5.41
C ILE A 298 -1.80 5.71 -5.69
N ARG A 299 -2.64 5.75 -4.64
CA ARG A 299 -4.08 5.98 -4.78
C ARG A 299 -4.41 7.29 -5.49
N VAL A 300 -3.82 8.41 -5.05
CA VAL A 300 -4.04 9.73 -5.66
C VAL A 300 -3.56 9.75 -7.11
N SER A 301 -2.49 9.03 -7.44
CA SER A 301 -2.02 8.91 -8.83
C SER A 301 -3.07 8.26 -9.74
N PHE A 302 -3.79 7.24 -9.25
CA PHE A 302 -4.87 6.58 -10.00
C PHE A 302 -6.08 7.48 -10.19
N GLN A 303 -6.48 8.22 -9.15
CA GLN A 303 -7.58 9.19 -9.27
C GLN A 303 -7.33 10.16 -10.43
N ARG A 304 -6.12 10.70 -10.53
CA ARG A 304 -5.74 11.62 -11.61
C ARG A 304 -5.62 10.91 -12.95
N GLN A 305 -5.03 9.72 -12.99
CA GLN A 305 -4.92 8.96 -14.23
C GLN A 305 -6.30 8.61 -14.81
N PHE A 306 -7.27 8.21 -13.98
CA PHE A 306 -8.62 7.90 -14.45
C PHE A 306 -9.33 9.11 -15.06
N THR A 307 -9.17 10.30 -14.48
CA THR A 307 -9.69 11.54 -15.09
C THR A 307 -9.06 11.80 -16.46
N LEU A 308 -7.74 11.60 -16.60
CA LEU A 308 -7.05 11.76 -17.90
C LEU A 308 -7.52 10.75 -18.95
N VAL A 309 -7.69 9.50 -18.54
CA VAL A 309 -8.17 8.43 -19.43
C VAL A 309 -9.61 8.71 -19.88
N LEU A 310 -10.45 9.21 -18.98
CA LEU A 310 -11.81 9.62 -19.32
C LEU A 310 -11.80 10.72 -20.38
N SER A 311 -11.01 11.78 -20.21
CA SER A 311 -10.86 12.83 -21.21
C SER A 311 -10.34 12.29 -22.55
N TYR A 312 -9.44 11.30 -22.53
CA TYR A 312 -8.97 10.65 -23.75
C TYR A 312 -10.07 9.88 -24.49
N PHE A 313 -10.95 9.18 -23.77
CA PHE A 313 -12.06 8.45 -24.39
C PHE A 313 -13.04 9.36 -25.11
N VAL A 314 -13.26 10.58 -24.61
CA VAL A 314 -14.11 11.58 -25.26
C VAL A 314 -13.50 12.12 -26.54
N GLU A 315 -12.20 12.42 -26.52
CA GLU A 315 -11.53 13.01 -27.68
C GLU A 315 -11.31 12.00 -28.80
N TYR A 316 -11.03 10.74 -28.45
CA TYR A 316 -10.77 9.65 -29.39
C TYR A 316 -12.00 8.74 -29.60
N GLU A 317 -13.21 9.33 -29.50
CA GLU A 317 -14.45 8.64 -29.85
C GLU A 317 -14.37 8.05 -31.26
N GLY A 318 -14.65 6.75 -31.40
CA GLY A 318 -14.57 6.01 -32.66
C GLY A 318 -13.29 5.18 -32.84
N CYS A 319 -12.20 5.49 -32.13
CA CYS A 319 -10.94 4.74 -32.19
C CYS A 319 -10.86 3.66 -31.09
N ILE A 320 -11.64 2.58 -31.24
CA ILE A 320 -11.82 1.59 -30.17
C ILE A 320 -10.53 0.87 -29.74
N ASP A 321 -9.62 0.58 -30.67
CA ASP A 321 -8.42 -0.20 -30.37
C ASP A 321 -7.42 0.60 -29.54
N ALA A 322 -7.30 1.91 -29.80
CA ALA A 322 -6.46 2.81 -29.01
C ALA A 322 -6.99 2.93 -27.57
N CYS A 323 -8.30 3.22 -27.42
CA CYS A 323 -8.95 3.33 -26.11
C CYS A 323 -8.87 2.03 -25.30
N ARG A 324 -9.06 0.87 -25.95
CA ARG A 324 -8.88 -0.44 -25.32
C ARG A 324 -7.45 -0.71 -24.88
N GLY A 325 -6.47 -0.33 -25.70
CA GLY A 325 -5.05 -0.48 -25.37
C GLY A 325 -4.67 0.29 -24.10
N ILE A 326 -5.10 1.56 -24.01
CA ILE A 326 -4.87 2.39 -22.83
C ILE A 326 -5.60 1.82 -21.60
N LEU A 327 -6.86 1.44 -21.77
CA LEU A 327 -7.66 0.84 -20.71
C LEU A 327 -6.96 -0.40 -20.13
N LEU A 328 -6.47 -1.29 -20.99
CA LEU A 328 -5.81 -2.54 -20.58
C LEU A 328 -4.54 -2.25 -19.76
N ASN A 329 -3.73 -1.29 -20.17
CA ASN A 329 -2.51 -0.90 -19.45
C ASN A 329 -2.85 -0.33 -18.06
N VAL A 330 -3.82 0.58 -17.99
CA VAL A 330 -4.25 1.21 -16.74
C VAL A 330 -4.84 0.18 -15.77
N VAL A 331 -5.67 -0.73 -16.29
CA VAL A 331 -6.27 -1.83 -15.53
C VAL A 331 -5.21 -2.76 -14.97
N THR A 332 -4.21 -3.13 -15.78
CA THR A 332 -3.14 -4.03 -15.39
C THR A 332 -2.40 -3.49 -14.16
N ASP A 333 -2.07 -2.20 -14.19
CA ASP A 333 -1.43 -1.52 -13.07
C ASP A 333 -2.36 -1.41 -11.86
N PHE A 334 -3.63 -1.03 -12.09
CA PHE A 334 -4.62 -0.90 -11.03
C PHE A 334 -4.84 -2.22 -10.29
N GLN A 335 -4.88 -3.34 -11.02
CA GLN A 335 -5.00 -4.67 -10.41
C GLN A 335 -3.82 -5.01 -9.49
N CYS A 336 -2.58 -4.65 -9.85
CA CYS A 336 -1.43 -4.84 -8.96
C CYS A 336 -1.59 -4.07 -7.65
N PHE A 337 -1.99 -2.79 -7.74
CA PHE A 337 -2.23 -1.96 -6.57
C PHE A 337 -3.41 -2.44 -5.73
N LYS A 338 -4.50 -2.89 -6.37
CA LYS A 338 -5.67 -3.47 -5.71
C LYS A 338 -5.29 -4.72 -4.91
N GLN A 339 -4.55 -5.64 -5.52
CA GLN A 339 -4.11 -6.86 -4.83
C GLN A 339 -3.20 -6.55 -3.64
N LEU A 340 -2.26 -5.61 -3.78
CA LEU A 340 -1.44 -5.13 -2.67
C LEU A 340 -2.30 -4.54 -1.54
N SER A 341 -3.25 -3.67 -1.89
CA SER A 341 -4.13 -3.01 -0.92
C SER A 341 -4.99 -4.02 -0.16
N ASN A 342 -5.57 -4.99 -0.88
CA ASN A 342 -6.38 -6.06 -0.31
C ASN A 342 -5.55 -6.97 0.61
N LEU A 343 -4.36 -7.39 0.18
CA LEU A 343 -3.45 -8.17 1.01
C LEU A 343 -3.12 -7.43 2.31
N TYR A 344 -2.81 -6.14 2.20
CA TYR A 344 -2.47 -5.33 3.36
C TYR A 344 -3.66 -5.17 4.32
N VAL A 345 -4.88 -4.95 3.81
CA VAL A 345 -6.10 -4.93 4.65
C VAL A 345 -6.33 -6.27 5.33
N VAL A 346 -6.18 -7.38 4.62
CA VAL A 346 -6.34 -8.74 5.18
C VAL A 346 -5.35 -9.01 6.31
N ILE A 347 -4.15 -8.43 6.26
CA ILE A 347 -3.16 -8.54 7.34
C ILE A 347 -3.50 -7.59 8.50
N MET A 348 -3.81 -6.33 8.21
CA MET A 348 -3.91 -5.27 9.21
C MET A 348 -5.23 -5.29 9.98
N LEU A 349 -6.33 -5.60 9.29
CA LEU A 349 -7.67 -5.55 9.86
C LEU A 349 -7.85 -6.58 11.00
N PRO A 350 -7.50 -7.87 10.84
CA PRO A 350 -7.67 -8.84 11.93
C PRO A 350 -6.76 -8.54 13.13
N VAL A 351 -5.54 -8.06 12.87
CA VAL A 351 -4.61 -7.65 13.92
C VAL A 351 -5.16 -6.48 14.73
N ALA A 352 -5.74 -5.48 14.07
CA ALA A 352 -6.39 -4.36 14.74
C ALA A 352 -7.61 -4.81 15.58
N PHE A 353 -8.42 -5.75 15.06
CA PHE A 353 -9.55 -6.31 15.80
C PHE A 353 -9.14 -7.15 17.01
N ILE A 354 -8.09 -7.97 16.90
CA ILE A 354 -7.51 -8.68 18.06
C ILE A 354 -7.05 -7.66 19.10
N GLY A 355 -6.31 -6.64 18.68
CA GLY A 355 -5.85 -5.57 19.57
C GLY A 355 -7.00 -4.87 20.28
N MET A 356 -8.10 -4.58 19.58
CA MET A 356 -9.27 -3.94 20.17
C MET A 356 -9.94 -4.84 21.19
N ALA A 357 -10.15 -6.11 20.85
CA ALA A 357 -10.77 -7.08 21.74
C ALA A 357 -9.91 -7.32 22.99
N ALA A 358 -8.59 -7.40 22.82
CA ALA A 358 -7.60 -7.49 23.90
C ALA A 358 -7.67 -6.29 24.83
N ASN A 359 -7.62 -5.08 24.29
CA ASN A 359 -7.65 -3.85 25.08
C ASN A 359 -8.99 -3.64 25.80
N LEU A 360 -10.11 -4.00 25.16
CA LEU A 360 -11.42 -4.02 25.83
C LEU A 360 -11.43 -5.02 26.99
N SER A 361 -10.94 -6.23 26.77
CA SER A 361 -10.90 -7.27 27.79
C SER A 361 -10.01 -6.87 28.97
N TRP A 362 -8.85 -6.27 28.68
CA TRP A 362 -7.95 -5.73 29.69
C TRP A 362 -8.61 -4.60 30.50
N SER A 363 -9.29 -3.66 29.83
CA SER A 363 -10.02 -2.58 30.50
C SER A 363 -11.10 -3.10 31.46
N TYR A 364 -11.81 -4.18 31.10
CA TYR A 364 -12.79 -4.80 32.00
C TYR A 364 -12.15 -5.51 33.19
N LEU A 365 -11.03 -6.21 32.98
CA LEU A 365 -10.32 -6.89 34.06
C LEU A 365 -9.71 -5.89 35.06
N LEU A 366 -9.22 -4.76 34.56
CA LEU A 366 -8.64 -3.70 35.39
C LEU A 366 -9.64 -3.02 36.30
N ASP A 367 -10.84 -2.71 35.79
CA ASP A 367 -11.93 -2.12 36.58
C ASP A 367 -12.34 -3.02 37.76
N GLN A 368 -12.13 -4.34 37.63
CA GLN A 368 -12.40 -5.32 38.68
C GLN A 368 -11.25 -5.49 39.68
N ALA A 369 -9.99 -5.32 39.24
CA ALA A 369 -8.81 -5.71 40.00
C ALA A 369 -8.16 -4.60 40.83
N CYS A 370 -8.29 -3.32 40.44
CA CYS A 370 -7.47 -2.25 41.02
C CYS A 370 -8.30 -1.08 41.58
N ARG A 371 -8.54 -1.09 42.90
CA ARG A 371 -9.00 0.11 43.65
C ARG A 371 -8.00 0.64 44.68
N GLU A 372 -6.86 -0.03 44.90
CA GLU A 372 -6.06 0.21 46.11
C GLU A 372 -4.70 0.91 45.92
N ASN A 373 -4.21 1.17 44.69
CA ASN A 373 -2.90 1.81 44.49
C ASN A 373 -2.86 2.84 43.35
N GLU A 374 -2.66 4.11 43.69
CA GLU A 374 -2.79 5.27 42.77
C GLU A 374 -1.67 5.32 41.72
N GLU A 375 -0.42 5.01 42.09
CA GLU A 375 0.72 5.04 41.17
C GLU A 375 0.62 3.98 40.06
N VAL A 376 0.17 2.78 40.41
CA VAL A 376 -0.04 1.68 39.46
C VAL A 376 -1.16 2.04 38.47
N MET A 377 -2.21 2.71 38.94
CA MET A 377 -3.31 3.17 38.09
C MET A 377 -2.87 4.21 37.05
N ILE A 378 -1.92 5.09 37.38
CA ILE A 378 -1.39 6.08 36.43
C ILE A 378 -0.68 5.39 35.26
N VAL A 379 0.27 4.50 35.56
CA VAL A 379 1.03 3.76 34.54
C VAL A 379 0.09 2.96 33.65
N LEU A 380 -0.92 2.34 34.26
CA LEU A 380 -1.89 1.50 33.57
C LEU A 380 -2.80 2.30 32.62
N ASN A 381 -3.26 3.47 33.05
CA ASN A 381 -4.02 4.40 32.20
C ASN A 381 -3.17 4.90 31.02
N CYS A 382 -1.87 5.15 31.24
CA CYS A 382 -0.94 5.51 30.16
C CYS A 382 -0.80 4.37 29.14
N VAL A 383 -0.67 3.11 29.59
CA VAL A 383 -0.62 1.93 28.71
C VAL A 383 -1.91 1.79 27.91
N LEU A 384 -3.07 1.93 28.56
CA LEU A 384 -4.37 1.84 27.89
C LEU A 384 -4.54 2.95 26.83
N PHE A 385 -4.14 4.18 27.16
CA PHE A 385 -4.17 5.29 26.22
C PHE A 385 -3.25 5.04 25.01
N LEU A 386 -2.02 4.58 25.24
CA LEU A 386 -1.09 4.22 24.18
C LEU A 386 -1.70 3.16 23.25
N ALA A 387 -2.25 2.09 23.82
CA ALA A 387 -2.81 0.99 23.06
C ALA A 387 -3.99 1.45 22.18
N TRP A 388 -4.89 2.28 22.71
CA TRP A 388 -5.96 2.90 21.92
C TRP A 388 -5.42 3.80 20.82
N SER A 389 -4.41 4.62 21.11
CA SER A 389 -3.77 5.50 20.11
C SER A 389 -3.14 4.68 18.98
N GLU A 390 -2.42 3.60 19.28
CA GLU A 390 -1.81 2.71 18.28
C GLU A 390 -2.87 2.06 17.36
N MET A 391 -3.98 1.56 17.93
CA MET A 391 -5.06 0.94 17.17
C MET A 391 -5.83 1.94 16.30
N ILE A 392 -6.20 3.10 16.87
CA ILE A 392 -6.90 4.16 16.15
C ILE A 392 -6.02 4.65 15.01
N MET A 393 -4.73 4.89 15.26
CA MET A 393 -3.76 5.26 14.24
C MET A 393 -3.72 4.23 13.11
N GLY A 394 -3.64 2.94 13.46
CA GLY A 394 -3.63 1.83 12.50
C GLY A 394 -4.84 1.82 11.58
N ILE A 395 -6.04 1.81 12.14
CA ILE A 395 -7.29 1.75 11.38
C ILE A 395 -7.50 3.04 10.59
N PHE A 396 -7.32 4.19 11.23
CA PHE A 396 -7.57 5.50 10.61
C PHE A 396 -6.61 5.75 9.45
N LEU A 397 -5.30 5.60 9.65
CA LEU A 397 -4.33 5.93 8.60
C LEU A 397 -4.41 4.96 7.43
N VAL A 398 -4.58 3.66 7.66
CA VAL A 398 -4.72 2.68 6.57
C VAL A 398 -6.01 2.92 5.80
N SER A 399 -7.14 3.10 6.50
CA SER A 399 -8.43 3.37 5.86
C SER A 399 -8.41 4.69 5.09
N TYR A 400 -7.80 5.74 5.65
CA TYR A 400 -7.69 7.03 4.99
C TYR A 400 -6.75 6.97 3.78
N ALA A 401 -5.61 6.28 3.88
CA ALA A 401 -4.67 6.13 2.78
C ALA A 401 -5.26 5.35 1.61
N GLN A 402 -6.08 4.33 1.88
CA GLN A 402 -6.75 3.54 0.85
C GLN A 402 -8.08 4.13 0.37
N GLY A 403 -8.77 4.92 1.20
CA GLY A 403 -10.07 5.54 0.87
C GLY A 403 -11.26 4.68 1.28
N GLY A 404 -11.06 3.78 2.22
CA GLY A 404 -12.00 2.75 2.63
C GLY A 404 -11.28 1.42 2.88
N VAL A 405 -12.06 0.34 2.88
CA VAL A 405 -11.57 -1.04 3.06
C VAL A 405 -11.13 -1.68 1.74
N ASP A 406 -11.65 -1.18 0.62
CA ASP A 406 -11.35 -1.67 -0.73
C ASP A 406 -11.14 -0.46 -1.65
N VAL A 407 -10.06 -0.47 -2.42
CA VAL A 407 -9.74 0.57 -3.42
C VAL A 407 -10.61 0.48 -4.67
N MET A 408 -11.46 -0.55 -4.79
CA MET A 408 -12.37 -0.76 -5.92
C MET A 408 -13.30 0.42 -6.19
N TYR A 409 -13.61 1.25 -5.18
CA TYR A 409 -14.40 2.47 -5.37
C TYR A 409 -13.79 3.41 -6.43
N LEU A 410 -12.46 3.41 -6.61
CA LEU A 410 -11.81 4.20 -7.67
C LEU A 410 -12.23 3.73 -9.06
N TRP A 411 -12.31 2.41 -9.24
CA TRP A 411 -12.74 1.81 -10.49
C TRP A 411 -14.24 1.99 -10.70
N ASP A 412 -15.04 1.81 -9.65
CA ASP A 412 -16.48 2.00 -9.71
C ASP A 412 -16.82 3.45 -10.08
N ASN A 413 -16.19 4.45 -9.44
CA ASN A 413 -16.35 5.86 -9.79
C ASN A 413 -15.92 6.14 -11.24
N PHE A 414 -14.78 5.59 -11.68
CA PHE A 414 -14.33 5.75 -13.06
C PHE A 414 -15.31 5.13 -14.06
N PHE A 415 -15.84 3.95 -13.76
CA PHE A 415 -16.85 3.29 -14.59
C PHE A 415 -18.14 4.11 -14.66
N ASP A 416 -18.61 4.63 -13.52
CA ASP A 416 -19.77 5.51 -13.46
C ASP A 416 -19.56 6.81 -14.26
N ASP A 417 -18.36 7.39 -14.20
CA ASP A 417 -18.02 8.58 -14.98
C ASP A 417 -17.96 8.28 -16.48
N VAL A 418 -17.48 7.11 -16.89
CA VAL A 418 -17.56 6.65 -18.30
C VAL A 418 -19.02 6.48 -18.73
N LEU A 419 -19.89 5.96 -17.88
CA LEU A 419 -21.32 5.84 -18.19
C LEU A 419 -22.01 7.20 -18.36
N LYS A 420 -21.64 8.21 -17.56
CA LYS A 420 -22.21 9.57 -17.66
C LYS A 420 -21.83 10.30 -18.95
N VAL A 421 -20.64 10.00 -19.49
CA VAL A 421 -20.11 10.65 -20.69
C VAL A 421 -20.55 9.94 -21.99
N HIS A 422 -21.25 8.81 -21.86
CA HIS A 422 -21.81 8.06 -22.97
C HIS A 422 -22.58 8.96 -23.95
N SER A 423 -22.16 8.95 -25.22
CA SER A 423 -22.76 9.71 -26.31
C SER A 423 -23.51 8.79 -27.27
N ASP A 424 -24.76 9.14 -27.60
CA ASP A 424 -25.60 8.38 -28.53
C ASP A 424 -25.06 8.38 -29.97
N ARG A 425 -24.20 9.35 -30.32
CA ARG A 425 -23.61 9.45 -31.67
C ARG A 425 -22.69 8.27 -32.00
N HIS A 426 -22.07 7.66 -30.99
CA HIS A 426 -21.13 6.55 -31.14
C HIS A 426 -21.50 5.36 -30.24
N GLU A 427 -22.79 5.00 -30.21
CA GLU A 427 -23.32 3.97 -29.30
C GLU A 427 -22.58 2.62 -29.40
N ALA A 428 -22.21 2.19 -30.61
CA ALA A 428 -21.48 0.94 -30.83
C ALA A 428 -20.06 0.95 -30.22
N PHE A 429 -19.38 2.10 -30.26
CA PHE A 429 -18.07 2.29 -29.63
C PHE A 429 -18.20 2.21 -28.11
N TRP A 430 -19.10 3.00 -27.53
CA TRP A 430 -19.30 3.06 -26.09
C TRP A 430 -19.78 1.73 -25.51
N ARG A 431 -20.72 1.06 -26.17
CA ARG A 431 -21.20 -0.28 -25.76
C ARG A 431 -20.07 -1.30 -25.72
N ASN A 432 -19.17 -1.27 -26.71
CA ASN A 432 -18.04 -2.18 -26.76
C ASN A 432 -16.95 -1.84 -25.74
N LEU A 433 -16.73 -0.56 -25.43
CA LEU A 433 -15.82 -0.10 -24.38
C LEU A 433 -16.34 -0.50 -23.00
N ILE A 434 -17.62 -0.21 -22.70
CA ILE A 434 -18.29 -0.58 -21.45
C ILE A 434 -18.28 -2.10 -21.27
N ARG A 435 -18.55 -2.88 -22.32
CA ARG A 435 -18.42 -4.34 -22.26
C ARG A 435 -17.00 -4.79 -21.90
N SER A 436 -15.99 -4.12 -22.45
CA SER A 436 -14.58 -4.42 -22.13
C SER A 436 -14.26 -4.11 -20.66
N MET A 437 -14.76 -2.98 -20.14
CA MET A 437 -14.63 -2.60 -18.72
C MET A 437 -15.38 -3.55 -17.78
N ALA A 438 -16.59 -3.98 -18.16
CA ALA A 438 -17.41 -4.90 -17.37
C ALA A 438 -16.78 -6.29 -17.26
N LEU A 439 -16.15 -6.79 -18.33
CA LEU A 439 -15.40 -8.06 -18.31
C LEU A 439 -14.22 -8.03 -17.33
N ILE A 440 -13.60 -6.86 -17.16
CA ILE A 440 -12.47 -6.63 -16.25
C ILE A 440 -12.97 -6.51 -14.79
N SER A 441 -14.18 -6.01 -14.57
CA SER A 441 -14.78 -5.76 -13.25
C SER A 441 -15.32 -7.02 -12.53
N ARG A 442 -14.77 -8.21 -12.79
CA ARG A 442 -15.22 -9.43 -12.09
C ARG A 442 -14.98 -9.26 -10.58
N LYS A 443 -16.08 -9.23 -9.82
CA LYS A 443 -16.15 -8.98 -8.37
C LYS A 443 -15.39 -10.06 -7.61
N GLU A 444 -14.20 -9.74 -7.11
CA GLU A 444 -13.52 -10.53 -6.08
C GLU A 444 -13.79 -9.93 -4.69
N GLY A 445 -14.36 -10.76 -3.80
CA GLY A 445 -13.75 -10.97 -2.48
C GLY A 445 -14.15 -10.13 -1.27
N ARG A 446 -15.19 -9.29 -1.26
CA ARG A 446 -15.64 -8.62 -0.01
C ARG A 446 -15.98 -9.60 1.12
N LEU A 447 -16.44 -10.79 0.76
CA LEU A 447 -16.75 -11.90 1.67
C LEU A 447 -15.51 -12.48 2.37
N LEU A 448 -14.33 -12.44 1.73
CA LEU A 448 -13.11 -13.04 2.27
C LEU A 448 -12.61 -12.22 3.47
N VAL A 449 -12.58 -10.89 3.36
CA VAL A 449 -12.15 -9.99 4.45
C VAL A 449 -13.07 -10.15 5.67
N ALA A 450 -14.39 -10.15 5.47
CA ALA A 450 -15.35 -10.36 6.56
C ALA A 450 -15.16 -11.74 7.22
N SER A 451 -14.99 -12.81 6.43
CA SER A 451 -14.78 -14.16 6.97
C SER A 451 -13.51 -14.29 7.81
N VAL A 452 -12.41 -13.63 7.40
CA VAL A 452 -11.15 -13.62 8.14
C VAL A 452 -11.31 -12.87 9.45
N VAL A 453 -11.96 -11.70 9.44
CA VAL A 453 -12.24 -10.93 10.66
C VAL A 453 -13.09 -11.72 11.65
N PHE A 454 -14.20 -12.30 11.19
CA PHE A 454 -15.07 -13.10 12.06
C PHE A 454 -14.38 -14.36 12.59
N SER A 455 -13.54 -15.01 11.78
CA SER A 455 -12.76 -16.17 12.22
C SER A 455 -11.76 -15.79 13.30
N VAL A 456 -11.06 -14.67 13.12
CA VAL A 456 -10.06 -14.19 14.08
C VAL A 456 -10.70 -13.71 15.38
N ILE A 457 -11.81 -12.99 15.31
CA ILE A 457 -12.60 -12.60 16.49
C ILE A 457 -13.16 -13.85 17.19
N GLY A 458 -13.65 -14.83 16.43
CA GLY A 458 -14.14 -16.10 16.97
C GLY A 458 -13.07 -16.87 17.73
N VAL A 459 -11.86 -16.97 17.18
CA VAL A 459 -10.70 -17.59 17.85
C VAL A 459 -10.30 -16.80 19.10
N TYR A 460 -10.26 -15.46 19.03
CA TYR A 460 -9.99 -14.62 20.19
C TYR A 460 -11.01 -14.87 21.32
N MET A 461 -12.31 -14.85 20.99
CA MET A 461 -13.37 -15.06 21.98
C MET A 461 -13.31 -16.47 22.56
N ALA A 462 -13.03 -17.50 21.74
CA ALA A 462 -12.88 -18.87 22.22
C ALA A 462 -11.70 -19.02 23.21
N LEU A 463 -10.57 -18.35 22.93
CA LEU A 463 -9.38 -18.41 23.79
C LEU A 463 -9.54 -17.56 25.06
N SER A 464 -10.11 -16.35 24.97
CA SER A 464 -10.25 -15.45 26.12
C SER A 464 -11.39 -15.83 27.07
N ARG A 465 -12.41 -16.55 26.58
CA ARG A 465 -13.63 -16.88 27.34
C ARG A 465 -13.90 -18.38 27.47
N GLY A 466 -12.93 -19.24 27.14
CA GLY A 466 -13.06 -20.69 27.27
C GLY A 466 -13.40 -21.19 28.68
N ASN A 467 -13.12 -20.38 29.72
CA ASN A 467 -13.51 -20.60 31.11
C ASN A 467 -14.54 -19.56 31.59
N GLN A 468 -15.60 -19.28 30.82
CA GLN A 468 -16.69 -18.47 31.37
C GLN A 468 -17.50 -19.28 32.39
N ASP A 469 -17.51 -18.76 33.62
CA ASP A 469 -18.51 -19.13 34.60
C ASP A 469 -19.89 -18.64 34.11
N ILE A 470 -20.68 -19.58 33.60
CA ILE A 470 -22.04 -19.36 33.08
C ILE A 470 -23.02 -19.03 34.22
N SER A 471 -22.53 -18.95 35.46
CA SER A 471 -23.29 -18.67 36.68
C SER A 471 -24.13 -17.40 36.61
N PHE A 472 -23.74 -16.38 35.83
CA PHE A 472 -24.57 -15.17 35.65
C PHE A 472 -25.83 -15.43 34.79
N LEU A 473 -25.71 -16.28 33.76
CA LEU A 473 -26.83 -16.75 32.95
C LEU A 473 -27.71 -17.72 33.75
N VAL A 474 -27.11 -18.55 34.60
CA VAL A 474 -27.84 -19.42 35.55
C VAL A 474 -28.56 -18.60 36.64
N LYS A 475 -27.99 -17.48 37.12
CA LYS A 475 -28.66 -16.55 38.04
C LYS A 475 -29.83 -15.81 37.39
N ALA A 476 -29.73 -15.47 36.10
CA ALA A 476 -30.84 -14.91 35.35
C ALA A 476 -31.96 -15.93 35.06
N CYS A 477 -31.61 -17.21 34.86
CA CYS A 477 -32.58 -18.30 34.68
C CYS A 477 -33.21 -18.79 36.00
N ASN A 478 -32.52 -18.65 37.14
CA ASN A 478 -33.08 -18.93 38.47
C ASN A 478 -33.93 -17.77 39.03
N GLY A 479 -34.31 -16.80 38.19
CA GLY A 479 -35.25 -15.73 38.50
C GLY A 479 -36.71 -16.17 38.71
N THR A 480 -36.98 -17.46 38.94
CA THR A 480 -38.28 -17.92 39.47
C THR A 480 -38.08 -19.02 40.51
N ASN A 481 -38.67 -18.79 41.69
CA ASN A 481 -38.90 -19.68 42.84
C ASN A 481 -37.77 -19.84 43.87
N LEU A 482 -37.77 -19.02 44.93
CA LEU A 482 -38.64 -19.23 46.11
C LEU A 482 -38.30 -18.24 47.23
N THR A 483 -39.12 -17.18 47.33
CA THR A 483 -39.49 -16.64 48.64
C THR A 483 -40.54 -17.56 49.26
N SER A 484 -40.19 -18.28 50.32
CA SER A 484 -41.10 -18.70 51.41
C SER A 484 -40.25 -19.37 52.51
N THR A 485 -39.86 -18.62 53.53
CA THR A 485 -40.46 -18.64 54.89
C THR A 485 -40.10 -19.86 55.75
N ILE A 486 -39.45 -19.54 56.88
CA ILE A 486 -39.66 -20.09 58.24
C ILE A 486 -39.24 -21.56 58.47
N SER A 487 -38.09 -21.73 59.13
CA SER A 487 -37.97 -22.26 60.50
C SER A 487 -36.55 -22.12 61.00
#